data_AF-A0A930TKM0-F1
#
_entry.id   AF-A0A930TKM0-F1
#
_cell.length_a   1.000
_cell.length_b   1.000
_cell.length_c   1.000
_cell.angle_alpha   90.00
_cell.angle_beta   90.00
_cell.angle_gamma   90.00
#
_symmetry.space_group_name_H-M   'P 1'
#
loop_
_entity.id
_entity.type
_entity.pdbx_description
1 polymer ?
#
loop_
_entity_poly.entity_id
_entity_poly.type
_entity_poly.pdbx_seq_one_letter_code
_entity_poly.pdbx_strand_id
1 'polypeptide(L)'
;MIKLRLKRFGKKFEASYRIVAINSDARRDGRPLEELGFYNPRTDEVKLHTEAIERRLQQGAQPTRTVRRLLEKANILEPAKV
;
A
#
# COMPACT_ATOMS: atom_id res chain seq x y z
N MET A 1 1.54 -2.18 -15.50
CA MET A 1 0.95 -0.99 -14.80
C MET A 1 1.50 -0.91 -13.38
N ILE A 2 1.64 0.30 -12.81
CA ILE A 2 2.06 0.46 -11.41
C ILE A 2 0.87 0.14 -10.51
N LYS A 3 1.08 -0.77 -9.55
CA LYS A 3 0.08 -1.14 -8.53
C LYS A 3 0.60 -0.81 -7.13
N LEU A 4 -0.29 -0.27 -6.30
CA LEU A 4 -0.06 -0.11 -4.87
C LEU A 4 -0.61 -1.36 -4.16
N ARG A 5 0.29 -2.20 -3.64
CA ARG A 5 -0.08 -3.48 -3.03
C ARG A 5 0.68 -3.75 -1.74
N LEU A 6 0.17 -4.69 -0.96
CA LEU A 6 0.81 -5.16 0.27
C LEU A 6 1.87 -6.21 -0.05
N LYS A 7 3.09 -5.97 0.45
CA LYS A 7 4.17 -6.95 0.52
C LYS A 7 4.18 -7.53 1.93
N ARG A 8 4.09 -8.86 2.07
CA ARG A 8 4.11 -9.50 3.38
C ARG A 8 5.53 -9.43 3.94
N PHE A 9 5.62 -9.03 5.20
CA PHE A 9 6.84 -9.00 5.99
C PHE A 9 6.54 -9.58 7.39
N GLY A 10 7.58 -9.92 8.15
CA GLY A 10 7.42 -10.43 9.51
C GLY A 10 7.53 -11.96 9.64
N LYS A 11 7.30 -12.44 10.86
CA LYS A 11 7.55 -13.82 11.27
C LYS A 11 6.33 -14.71 11.04
N LYS A 12 6.51 -16.02 11.23
CA LYS A 12 5.39 -16.96 11.31
C LYS A 12 4.43 -16.50 12.43
N PHE A 13 3.13 -16.49 12.14
CA PHE A 13 2.06 -15.95 13.00
C PHE A 13 2.08 -14.44 13.27
N GLU A 14 3.16 -13.72 12.95
CA GLU A 14 3.29 -12.27 13.12
C GLU A 14 3.32 -11.60 11.75
N ALA A 15 2.16 -11.51 11.10
CA ALA A 15 2.06 -10.90 9.79
C ALA A 15 2.13 -9.38 9.90
N SER A 16 3.14 -8.78 9.28
CA SER A 16 3.21 -7.36 9.00
C SER A 16 3.21 -7.15 7.49
N TYR A 17 2.88 -5.95 7.03
CA TYR A 17 2.84 -5.63 5.61
C TYR A 17 3.54 -4.31 5.35
N ARG A 18 4.23 -4.24 4.21
CA ARG A 18 4.70 -2.98 3.64
C ARG A 18 3.79 -2.61 2.48
N ILE A 19 3.45 -1.33 2.38
CA ILE A 19 2.73 -0.79 1.24
C ILE A 19 3.79 -0.38 0.23
N VAL A 20 3.74 -0.97 -0.96
CA VAL A 20 4.76 -0.77 -1.98
C VAL A 20 4.15 -0.37 -3.32
N ALA A 21 4.82 0.51 -4.05
CA ALA A 21 4.60 0.74 -5.46
C ALA A 21 5.47 -0.23 -6.27
N ILE A 22 4.84 -1.04 -7.10
CA ILE A 22 5.56 -2.01 -7.94
C ILE A 22 4.78 -2.29 -9.22
N ASN A 23 5.49 -2.75 -10.26
CA ASN A 23 4.87 -3.22 -11.48
C ASN A 23 3.98 -4.46 -11.20
N SER A 24 2.83 -4.51 -11.87
CA SER A 24 1.84 -5.59 -11.79
C SER A 24 2.43 -6.99 -11.93
N ASP A 25 3.41 -7.11 -12.82
CA ASP A 25 3.99 -8.37 -13.30
C ASP A 25 5.05 -8.91 -12.34
N ALA A 26 5.51 -8.07 -11.40
CA ALA A 26 6.50 -8.49 -10.43
C ALA A 26 5.91 -9.45 -9.39
N ARG A 27 6.74 -10.39 -8.93
CA ARG A 27 6.45 -11.29 -7.79
C ARG A 27 6.05 -10.49 -6.55
N ARG A 28 5.15 -11.04 -5.71
CA ARG A 28 4.65 -10.40 -4.48
C ARG A 28 5.76 -9.78 -3.64
N ASP A 29 6.82 -10.56 -3.39
CA ASP A 29 7.92 -10.19 -2.51
C ASP A 29 9.14 -9.62 -3.28
N GLY A 30 8.97 -9.29 -4.57
CA GLY A 30 10.00 -8.72 -5.42
C GLY A 30 10.51 -7.34 -4.98
N ARG A 31 11.45 -6.79 -5.76
CA ARG A 31 12.01 -5.45 -5.53
C ARG A 31 10.95 -4.38 -5.89
N PRO A 32 10.51 -3.56 -4.93
CA PRO A 32 9.60 -2.47 -5.21
C PRO A 32 10.32 -1.31 -5.90
N LEU A 33 9.56 -0.48 -6.61
CA LEU A 33 10.05 0.81 -7.11
C LEU A 33 10.24 1.78 -5.95
N GLU A 34 9.31 1.75 -5.00
CA GLU A 34 9.28 2.63 -3.84
C GLU A 34 8.47 1.99 -2.70
N GLU A 35 8.92 2.19 -1.47
CA GLU A 35 8.21 1.81 -0.26
C GLU A 35 7.42 3.03 0.24
N LEU A 36 6.11 2.86 0.38
CA LEU A 36 5.18 3.96 0.62
C LEU A 36 4.58 3.94 2.03
N GLY A 37 4.89 2.90 2.80
CA GLY A 37 4.45 2.80 4.17
C GLY A 37 4.45 1.38 4.72
N PHE A 38 3.82 1.26 5.87
CA PHE A 38 3.74 0.06 6.67
C PHE A 38 2.31 -0.10 7.21
N TYR A 39 1.90 -1.36 7.32
CA TYR A 39 0.63 -1.76 7.90
C TYR A 39 0.82 -3.00 8.77
N ASN A 40 0.41 -2.91 10.03
CA ASN A 40 0.33 -4.06 10.92
C ASN A 40 -1.14 -4.32 11.29
N PRO A 41 -1.74 -5.44 10.83
CA PRO A 41 -3.12 -5.78 11.18
C PRO A 41 -3.30 -6.14 12.65
N ARG A 42 -2.23 -6.51 13.38
CA ARG A 42 -2.34 -6.95 14.77
C ARG A 42 -2.44 -5.76 15.73
N THR A 43 -1.66 -4.72 15.48
CA THR A 43 -1.65 -3.50 16.29
C THR A 43 -2.51 -2.38 15.69
N ASP A 44 -3.13 -2.64 14.53
CA ASP A 44 -3.81 -1.66 13.67
C ASP A 44 -2.94 -0.43 13.32
N GLU A 45 -1.62 -0.55 13.45
CA GLU A 45 -0.70 0.52 13.12
C GLU A 45 -0.57 0.69 11.61
N VAL A 46 -0.83 1.90 11.14
CA VAL A 46 -0.65 2.31 9.76
C VAL A 46 0.29 3.50 9.72
N LYS A 47 1.38 3.38 8.95
CA LYS A 47 2.30 4.49 8.67
C LYS A 47 2.35 4.70 7.17
N LEU A 48 1.96 5.87 6.70
CA LEU A 48 1.89 6.21 5.29
C LEU A 48 2.81 7.39 4.98
N HIS A 49 3.54 7.29 3.88
CA HIS A 49 4.27 8.42 3.31
C HIS A 49 3.35 9.14 2.33
N THR A 50 2.57 10.08 2.83
CA THR A 50 1.47 10.73 2.09
C THR A 50 1.95 11.34 0.76
N GLU A 51 3.01 12.15 0.80
CA GLU A 51 3.56 12.82 -0.39
C GLU A 51 3.97 11.83 -1.50
N ALA A 52 4.61 10.73 -1.11
CA ALA A 52 5.06 9.71 -2.06
C ALA A 52 3.87 8.94 -2.65
N ILE A 53 2.83 8.69 -1.85
CA ILE A 53 1.60 8.02 -2.29
C ILE A 53 0.84 8.91 -3.29
N GLU A 54 0.63 10.17 -2.96
CA GLU A 54 -0.07 11.14 -3.81
C GLU A 54 0.62 11.27 -5.17
N ARG A 55 1.96 11.39 -5.17
CA ARG A 55 2.75 11.41 -6.40
C ARG A 55 2.52 10.16 -7.26
N ARG A 56 2.46 8.98 -6.65
CA ARG A 56 2.23 7.72 -7.38
C ARG A 56 0.80 7.63 -7.91
N LEU A 57 -0.19 8.09 -7.14
CA LEU A 57 -1.59 8.16 -7.57
C LEU A 57 -1.75 9.10 -8.77
N GLN A 58 -1.11 10.28 -8.75
CA GLN A 58 -1.07 11.21 -9.89
C GLN A 58 -0.42 10.59 -11.14
N GLN A 59 0.58 9.73 -10.96
CA GLN A 59 1.21 8.96 -12.05
C GLN A 59 0.33 7.80 -12.57
N GLY A 60 -0.89 7.63 -12.06
CA GLY A 60 -1.82 6.58 -12.49
C GLY A 60 -1.62 5.23 -11.78
N ALA A 61 -0.95 5.21 -10.62
CA ALA A 61 -0.83 3.98 -9.84
C ALA A 61 -2.21 3.55 -9.30
N GLN A 62 -2.53 2.26 -9.47
CA GLN A 62 -3.81 1.71 -9.05
C GLN A 62 -3.68 0.98 -7.71
N PRO A 63 -4.40 1.38 -6.65
CA PRO A 63 -4.41 0.68 -5.38
C PRO A 63 -5.26 -0.59 -5.40
N THR A 64 -4.78 -1.61 -4.69
CA THR A 64 -5.56 -2.83 -4.41
C THR A 64 -6.67 -2.57 -3.38
N ARG A 65 -7.70 -3.43 -3.32
CA ARG A 65 -8.88 -3.24 -2.45
C ARG A 65 -8.53 -2.89 -1.00
N THR A 66 -7.59 -3.61 -0.39
CA THR A 66 -7.18 -3.37 1.00
C THR A 66 -6.39 -2.07 1.14
N VAL A 67 -5.47 -1.79 0.20
CA VAL A 67 -4.69 -0.53 0.22
C VAL A 67 -5.62 0.67 0.03
N ARG A 68 -6.61 0.59 -0.86
CA ARG A 68 -7.63 1.64 -1.01
C ARG A 68 -8.32 1.94 0.32
N ARG A 69 -8.80 0.92 1.03
CA ARG A 69 -9.42 1.10 2.35
C ARG A 69 -8.50 1.75 3.38
N LEU A 70 -7.20 1.41 3.36
CA LEU A 70 -6.21 2.04 4.25
C LEU A 70 -6.00 3.52 3.89
N LEU A 71 -5.98 3.86 2.61
CA LEU A 71 -5.86 5.25 2.13
C LEU A 71 -7.12 6.07 2.42
N GLU A 72 -8.31 5.48 2.27
CA GLU A 72 -9.60 6.09 2.65
C GLU A 72 -9.65 6.36 4.15
N LYS A 73 -9.24 5.39 4.99
CA LYS A 73 -9.12 5.59 6.45
C LYS A 73 -8.16 6.71 6.83
N ALA A 74 -7.12 6.93 6.03
CA ALA A 74 -6.15 7.99 6.24
C ALA A 74 -6.55 9.34 5.60
N ASN A 75 -7.77 9.45 5.04
CA ASN A 75 -8.27 10.63 4.32
C ASN A 75 -7.39 11.09 3.13
N ILE A 76 -6.58 10.18 2.55
CA ILE A 76 -5.74 10.48 1.37
C ILE A 76 -6.55 10.32 0.08
N LEU A 77 -7.52 9.41 0.09
CA LEU A 77 -8.48 9.24 -1.00
C LEU A 77 -9.87 9.56 -0.47
N GLU A 78 -10.65 10.32 -1.24
CA GLU A 78 -12.07 10.44 -0.97
C GLU A 78 -12.71 9.04 -1.06
N PRO A 79 -13.58 8.67 -0.12
CA PRO A 79 -14.30 7.42 -0.21
C PRO A 79 -15.05 7.43 -1.55
N ALA A 80 -14.87 6.37 -2.34
CA ALA A 80 -15.65 6.23 -3.57
C ALA A 80 -17.14 6.29 -3.17
N LYS A 81 -17.82 7.39 -3.51
CA LYS A 81 -19.26 7.54 -3.36
C LYS A 81 -19.89 6.48 -4.27
N VAL A 82 -20.33 5.38 -3.67
CA VAL A 82 -21.14 4.35 -4.33
C VAL A 82 -22.57 4.52 -3.85
#